data_AF-A0A1G3VKN6-F1
#
_entry.id   AF-A0A1G3VKN6-F1
#
_cell.length_a   1.000
_cell.length_b   1.000
_cell.length_c   1.000
_cell.angle_alpha   90.00
_cell.angle_beta   90.00
_cell.angle_gamma   90.00
#
_symmetry.space_group_name_H-M   'P 1'
#
loop_
_entity.id
_entity.type
_entity.pdbx_description
1 polymer ?
#
loop_
_entity_poly.entity_id
_entity_poly.type
_entity_poly.pdbx_seq_one_letter_code
_entity_poly.pdbx_strand_id
1 'polypeptide(L)'
;MNREMEQENLKLLEAQTEKQMLKEEVDAEDVALVVATWTGIPLSRMMEGDVQKLLQMEERLSKRVIGQQEGIAAVSSALRRARSGLQDPNRPIGSFIFLGPTGVGKTELAKALAEFMFDSEGAMIRIDMSEFMEKHSVARLIGAPPGYVGYDEGGFLTEAVRRKPYCVLLFDEIEKAHPDVFNILLQILDDGRLTDGHGRTVDFKNTIAIMTSNIGGSAIQDPLLSEEEKTDRTMETLRATFRPEFLNRIDDIIIFHSLRMEDIERIIDIQLGLIRTRLQERKITVELTEKAKDYIARQGYSPVYGARPLKRVLQKEILDRLAMELLEGKFAEGDGIVIDYDDVRIGLRKNNI
;
A
#
# COMPACT_ATOMS: atom_id res chain seq x y z
N MET A 1 -44.24 27.26 -49.12
CA MET A 1 -44.42 25.90 -48.54
C MET A 1 -43.10 25.16 -48.29
N ASN A 2 -42.43 24.49 -49.25
CA ASN A 2 -41.23 23.68 -48.90
C ASN A 2 -40.04 24.50 -48.36
N ARG A 3 -39.76 25.69 -48.92
CA ARG A 3 -38.66 26.54 -48.45
C ARG A 3 -38.90 27.19 -47.08
N GLU A 4 -40.15 27.49 -46.74
CA GLU A 4 -40.51 28.02 -45.42
C GLU A 4 -40.40 26.94 -44.36
N MET A 5 -40.80 25.71 -44.69
CA MET A 5 -40.69 24.54 -43.82
C MET A 5 -39.22 24.17 -43.53
N GLU A 6 -38.35 24.27 -44.54
CA GLU A 6 -36.89 24.09 -44.37
C GLU A 6 -36.27 25.18 -43.50
N GLN A 7 -36.70 26.44 -43.65
CA GLN A 7 -36.22 27.54 -42.82
C GLN A 7 -36.72 27.46 -41.38
N GLU A 8 -37.95 26.99 -41.13
CA GLU A 8 -38.45 26.73 -39.78
C GLU A 8 -37.72 25.56 -39.12
N ASN A 9 -37.42 24.47 -39.86
CA ASN A 9 -36.63 23.36 -39.34
C ASN A 9 -35.19 23.76 -39.00
N LEU A 10 -34.56 24.61 -39.84
CA LEU A 10 -33.22 25.15 -39.55
C LEU A 10 -33.23 26.02 -38.29
N LYS A 11 -34.24 26.88 -38.11
CA LYS A 11 -34.40 27.69 -36.90
C LYS A 11 -34.69 26.86 -35.66
N LEU A 12 -35.43 25.75 -35.80
CA LEU A 12 -35.68 24.80 -34.71
C LEU A 12 -34.41 24.04 -34.31
N LEU A 13 -33.57 23.65 -35.28
CA LEU A 13 -32.27 23.02 -35.04
C LEU A 13 -31.28 23.98 -34.35
N GLU A 14 -31.23 25.24 -34.78
CA GLU A 14 -30.41 26.29 -34.16
C GLU A 14 -30.90 26.62 -32.74
N ALA A 15 -32.22 26.69 -32.52
CA ALA A 15 -32.81 26.91 -31.19
C ALA A 15 -32.65 25.70 -30.25
N GLN A 16 -32.51 24.47 -30.78
CA GLN A 16 -32.19 23.27 -30.00
C GLN A 16 -30.70 23.15 -29.67
N THR A 17 -29.80 23.82 -30.41
CA THR A 17 -28.36 23.81 -30.11
C THR A 17 -27.96 24.85 -29.08
N GLU A 18 -28.70 25.96 -28.94
CA GLU A 18 -28.42 27.02 -27.95
C GLU A 18 -29.00 26.78 -26.55
N LYS A 19 -29.97 25.87 -26.38
CA LYS A 19 -30.34 25.34 -25.06
C LYS A 19 -29.49 24.12 -24.79
N GLN A 20 -28.51 24.25 -23.88
CA GLN A 20 -27.84 23.12 -23.23
C GLN A 20 -28.88 22.03 -22.96
N MET A 21 -28.80 20.94 -23.73
CA MET A 21 -29.65 19.78 -23.53
C MET A 21 -29.35 19.25 -22.13
N LEU A 22 -30.29 19.47 -21.21
CA LEU A 22 -30.42 18.64 -20.03
C LEU A 22 -30.60 17.22 -20.55
N LYS A 23 -29.64 16.36 -20.27
CA LYS A 23 -29.71 14.94 -20.58
C LYS A 23 -30.95 14.38 -19.89
N GLU A 24 -31.96 13.98 -20.66
CA GLU A 24 -33.26 13.53 -20.12
C GLU A 24 -33.21 12.09 -19.58
N GLU A 25 -32.14 11.35 -19.86
CA GLU A 25 -31.93 9.99 -19.40
C GLU A 25 -30.64 9.88 -18.58
N VAL A 26 -30.72 9.12 -17.48
CA VAL A 26 -29.57 8.82 -16.62
C VAL A 26 -28.88 7.59 -17.19
N ASP A 27 -27.61 7.71 -17.58
CA ASP A 27 -26.79 6.58 -18.01
C ASP A 27 -25.83 6.08 -16.91
N ALA A 28 -25.05 5.05 -17.23
CA ALA A 28 -24.11 4.45 -16.30
C ALA A 28 -23.02 5.44 -15.84
N GLU A 29 -22.64 6.41 -16.67
CA GLU A 29 -21.66 7.44 -16.33
C GLU A 29 -22.24 8.44 -15.33
N ASP A 30 -23.50 8.83 -15.50
CA ASP A 30 -24.19 9.74 -14.58
C ASP A 30 -24.34 9.10 -13.18
N VAL A 31 -24.72 7.81 -13.12
CA VAL A 31 -24.79 7.07 -11.85
C VAL A 31 -23.41 6.96 -11.21
N ALA A 32 -22.40 6.60 -12.00
CA ALA A 32 -21.04 6.49 -11.52
C ALA A 32 -20.51 7.84 -11.00
N LEU A 33 -20.95 8.99 -11.54
CA LEU A 33 -20.48 10.32 -11.11
C LEU A 33 -21.03 10.71 -9.75
N VAL A 34 -22.30 10.39 -9.51
CA VAL A 34 -22.92 10.58 -8.20
C VAL A 34 -22.26 9.67 -7.16
N VAL A 35 -22.03 8.40 -7.51
CA VAL A 35 -21.33 7.43 -6.64
C VAL A 35 -19.89 7.87 -6.37
N ALA A 36 -19.16 8.30 -7.38
CA ALA A 36 -17.81 8.86 -7.30
C ALA A 36 -17.76 10.06 -6.35
N THR A 37 -18.73 10.97 -6.45
CA THR A 37 -18.81 12.16 -5.60
C THR A 37 -19.12 11.80 -4.14
N TRP A 38 -19.98 10.82 -3.89
CA TRP A 38 -20.29 10.35 -2.53
C TRP A 38 -19.17 9.53 -1.89
N THR A 39 -18.44 8.77 -2.70
CA THR A 39 -17.36 7.87 -2.24
C THR A 39 -15.98 8.53 -2.25
N GLY A 40 -15.83 9.65 -2.96
CA GLY A 40 -14.57 10.39 -3.11
C GLY A 40 -13.60 9.83 -4.17
N ILE A 41 -14.06 8.97 -5.08
CA ILE A 41 -13.19 8.25 -6.04
C ILE A 41 -13.49 8.69 -7.49
N PRO A 42 -12.50 8.95 -8.36
CA PRO A 42 -12.72 9.49 -9.70
C PRO A 42 -13.46 8.56 -10.69
N LEU A 43 -14.42 9.11 -11.43
CA LEU A 43 -15.22 8.43 -12.47
C LEU A 43 -14.37 7.72 -13.54
N SER A 44 -13.30 8.39 -13.97
CA SER A 44 -12.43 7.98 -15.08
C SER A 44 -11.70 6.64 -14.88
N ARG A 45 -11.84 6.02 -13.70
CA ARG A 45 -11.19 4.75 -13.35
C ARG A 45 -12.17 3.57 -13.33
N MET A 46 -13.48 3.81 -13.28
CA MET A 46 -14.47 2.73 -13.09
C MET A 46 -14.78 1.95 -14.37
N MET A 47 -14.45 2.47 -15.56
CA MET A 47 -14.72 1.81 -16.84
C MET A 47 -13.44 1.76 -17.70
N GLU A 48 -13.01 0.55 -18.07
CA GLU A 48 -11.91 0.18 -19.00
C GLU A 48 -10.44 0.41 -18.55
N GLY A 49 -10.10 1.48 -17.84
CA GLY A 49 -8.71 1.78 -17.43
C GLY A 49 -8.08 0.81 -16.41
N ASP A 50 -8.91 0.18 -15.58
CA ASP A 50 -8.48 -0.70 -14.48
C ASP A 50 -7.89 -2.03 -14.98
N VAL A 51 -8.34 -2.56 -16.12
CA VAL A 51 -7.90 -3.87 -16.62
C VAL A 51 -6.44 -3.82 -17.06
N GLN A 52 -6.08 -2.86 -17.92
CA GLN A 52 -4.68 -2.66 -18.35
C GLN A 52 -3.75 -2.38 -17.16
N LYS A 53 -4.22 -1.62 -16.17
CA LYS A 53 -3.48 -1.35 -14.94
C LYS A 53 -3.18 -2.65 -14.19
N LEU A 54 -4.18 -3.53 -14.02
CA LEU A 54 -4.04 -4.84 -13.34
C LEU A 54 -3.19 -5.86 -14.11
N LEU A 55 -3.18 -5.79 -15.45
CA LEU A 55 -2.30 -6.63 -16.28
C LEU A 55 -0.81 -6.26 -16.12
N GLN A 56 -0.52 -5.01 -15.76
CA GLN A 56 0.84 -4.51 -15.51
C GLN A 56 1.16 -4.38 -14.01
N MET A 57 0.39 -5.03 -13.15
CA MET A 57 0.46 -4.83 -11.70
C MET A 57 1.83 -5.20 -11.14
N GLU A 58 2.38 -6.35 -11.54
CA GLU A 58 3.66 -6.84 -11.07
C GLU A 58 4.80 -5.86 -11.41
N GLU A 59 4.82 -5.36 -12.64
CA GLU A 59 5.83 -4.39 -13.09
C GLU A 59 5.74 -3.10 -12.29
N ARG A 60 4.53 -2.59 -12.08
CA ARG A 60 4.29 -1.33 -11.35
C ARG A 60 4.65 -1.46 -9.87
N LEU A 61 4.26 -2.55 -9.22
CA LEU A 61 4.62 -2.81 -7.82
C LEU A 61 6.12 -3.05 -7.67
N SER A 62 6.77 -3.73 -8.62
CA SER A 62 8.22 -4.01 -8.60
C SER A 62 9.10 -2.77 -8.76
N LYS A 63 8.54 -1.63 -9.19
CA LYS A 63 9.26 -0.33 -9.18
C LYS A 63 9.46 0.21 -7.77
N ARG A 64 8.65 -0.24 -6.81
CA ARG A 64 8.63 0.26 -5.43
C ARG A 64 9.06 -0.81 -4.43
N VAL A 65 8.59 -2.04 -4.61
CA VAL A 65 8.88 -3.19 -3.73
C VAL A 65 9.94 -4.05 -4.41
N ILE A 66 11.12 -4.13 -3.81
CA ILE A 66 12.28 -4.82 -4.38
C ILE A 66 12.50 -6.17 -3.71
N GLY A 67 12.80 -7.18 -4.51
CA GLY A 67 13.25 -8.51 -4.05
C GLY A 67 12.13 -9.44 -3.58
N GLN A 68 10.86 -9.13 -3.86
CA GLN A 68 9.69 -9.87 -3.32
C GLN A 68 8.75 -10.31 -4.43
N GLN A 69 9.30 -10.91 -5.49
CA GLN A 69 8.57 -11.05 -6.76
C GLN A 69 7.48 -12.12 -6.67
N GLU A 70 7.72 -13.17 -5.90
CA GLU A 70 6.73 -14.22 -5.62
C GLU A 70 5.51 -13.64 -4.89
N GLY A 71 5.74 -12.80 -3.86
CA GLY A 71 4.68 -12.12 -3.14
C GLY A 71 3.90 -11.13 -4.00
N ILE A 72 4.60 -10.35 -4.83
CA ILE A 72 3.97 -9.45 -5.80
C ILE A 72 3.09 -10.22 -6.78
N ALA A 73 3.57 -11.34 -7.32
CA ALA A 73 2.83 -12.18 -8.26
C ALA A 73 1.59 -12.83 -7.62
N ALA A 74 1.71 -13.31 -6.39
CA ALA A 74 0.60 -13.90 -5.63
C ALA A 74 -0.51 -12.88 -5.40
N VAL A 75 -0.18 -11.69 -4.87
CA VAL A 75 -1.17 -10.62 -4.66
C VAL A 75 -1.79 -10.19 -5.97
N SER A 76 -0.99 -9.97 -7.02
CA SER A 76 -1.50 -9.53 -8.33
C SER A 76 -2.47 -10.56 -8.92
N SER A 77 -2.20 -11.85 -8.74
CA SER A 77 -3.07 -12.93 -9.19
C SER A 77 -4.39 -12.96 -8.44
N ALA A 78 -4.35 -12.83 -7.11
CA ALA A 78 -5.56 -12.75 -6.28
C ALA A 78 -6.45 -11.55 -6.66
N LEU A 79 -5.87 -10.36 -6.82
CA LEU A 79 -6.63 -9.16 -7.17
C LEU A 79 -7.20 -9.22 -8.59
N ARG A 80 -6.51 -9.88 -9.53
CA ARG A 80 -7.08 -10.17 -10.86
C ARG A 80 -8.27 -11.13 -10.77
N ARG A 81 -8.21 -12.17 -9.94
CA ARG A 81 -9.37 -13.09 -9.70
C ARG A 81 -10.57 -12.34 -9.13
N ALA A 82 -10.34 -11.43 -8.18
CA ALA A 82 -11.38 -10.58 -7.61
C ALA A 82 -12.05 -9.71 -8.69
N ARG A 83 -11.23 -9.08 -9.53
CA ARG A 83 -11.70 -8.14 -10.56
C ARG A 83 -12.34 -8.81 -11.77
N SER A 84 -11.98 -10.05 -12.09
CA SER A 84 -12.65 -10.82 -13.14
C SER A 84 -13.99 -11.43 -12.69
N GLY A 85 -14.43 -11.18 -11.44
CA GLY A 85 -15.67 -11.74 -10.90
C GLY A 85 -15.59 -13.24 -10.60
N LEU A 86 -14.37 -13.80 -10.53
CA LEU A 86 -14.16 -15.22 -10.22
C LEU A 86 -14.06 -15.48 -8.70
N GLN A 87 -14.14 -14.44 -7.88
CA GLN A 87 -14.13 -14.52 -6.42
C GLN A 87 -15.53 -14.29 -5.85
N ASP A 88 -15.78 -14.81 -4.65
CA ASP A 88 -17.03 -14.58 -3.91
C ASP A 88 -17.26 -13.07 -3.67
N PRO A 89 -18.37 -12.49 -4.17
CA PRO A 89 -18.69 -11.07 -3.97
C PRO A 89 -19.08 -10.72 -2.53
N ASN A 90 -19.14 -11.69 -1.63
CA ASN A 90 -19.38 -11.46 -0.22
C ASN A 90 -18.10 -11.32 0.61
N ARG A 91 -16.92 -11.55 0.04
CA ARG A 91 -15.64 -11.46 0.77
C ARG A 91 -14.90 -10.16 0.40
N PRO A 92 -13.89 -9.75 1.19
CA PRO A 92 -12.97 -8.68 0.78
C PRO A 92 -12.32 -8.98 -0.58
N ILE A 93 -11.86 -7.94 -1.29
CA ILE A 93 -11.20 -8.05 -2.60
C ILE A 93 -10.00 -8.99 -2.54
N GLY A 94 -9.30 -9.03 -1.41
CA GLY A 94 -8.23 -9.99 -1.16
C GLY A 94 -7.88 -10.04 0.31
N SER A 95 -7.47 -11.21 0.77
CA SER A 95 -7.03 -11.46 2.13
C SER A 95 -5.68 -12.18 2.14
N PHE A 96 -4.69 -11.58 2.80
CA PHE A 96 -3.31 -12.05 2.73
C PHE A 96 -2.64 -12.08 4.10
N ILE A 97 -1.84 -13.12 4.34
CA ILE A 97 -0.87 -13.11 5.44
C ILE A 97 0.52 -12.90 4.85
N PHE A 98 1.22 -11.87 5.31
CA PHE A 98 2.60 -11.57 4.95
C PHE A 98 3.52 -12.02 6.10
N LEU A 99 4.30 -13.07 5.85
CA LEU A 99 5.29 -13.63 6.76
C LEU A 99 6.69 -13.15 6.38
N GLY A 100 7.60 -13.10 7.35
CA GLY A 100 9.00 -12.76 7.07
C GLY A 100 9.63 -11.93 8.18
N PRO A 101 10.94 -11.67 8.12
CA PRO A 101 11.61 -10.86 9.13
C PRO A 101 11.24 -9.37 9.00
N THR A 102 11.70 -8.55 9.94
CA THR A 102 11.45 -7.10 9.91
C THR A 102 12.24 -6.42 8.79
N GLY A 103 11.66 -5.39 8.17
CA GLY A 103 12.38 -4.53 7.22
C GLY A 103 12.62 -5.13 5.82
N VAL A 104 11.92 -6.19 5.44
CA VAL A 104 12.03 -6.83 4.10
C VAL A 104 11.01 -6.33 3.05
N GLY A 105 10.05 -5.51 3.45
CA GLY A 105 9.08 -4.89 2.51
C GLY A 105 7.61 -5.25 2.71
N LYS A 106 7.24 -6.00 3.76
CA LYS A 106 5.84 -6.36 4.06
C LYS A 106 4.88 -5.15 4.06
N THR A 107 5.16 -4.16 4.89
CA THR A 107 4.39 -2.90 4.97
C THR A 107 4.52 -2.07 3.68
N GLU A 108 5.65 -2.16 2.99
CA GLU A 108 5.88 -1.41 1.76
C GLU A 108 5.00 -1.94 0.62
N LEU A 109 4.81 -3.27 0.53
CA LEU A 109 3.84 -3.86 -0.39
C LEU A 109 2.42 -3.43 -0.05
N ALA A 110 2.03 -3.39 1.22
CA ALA A 110 0.70 -2.90 1.62
C ALA A 110 0.46 -1.44 1.19
N LYS A 111 1.45 -0.56 1.35
CA LYS A 111 1.36 0.84 0.88
C LYS A 111 1.32 0.94 -0.63
N ALA A 112 2.18 0.17 -1.32
CA ALA A 112 2.20 0.12 -2.77
C ALA A 112 0.86 -0.37 -3.33
N LEU A 113 0.21 -1.32 -2.66
CA LEU A 113 -1.14 -1.79 -3.00
C LEU A 113 -2.20 -0.72 -2.74
N ALA A 114 -2.11 0.03 -1.64
CA ALA A 114 -3.06 1.12 -1.38
C ALA A 114 -2.96 2.22 -2.44
N GLU A 115 -1.74 2.64 -2.78
CA GLU A 115 -1.50 3.58 -3.86
C GLU A 115 -1.95 3.01 -5.21
N PHE A 116 -1.64 1.75 -5.49
CA PHE A 116 -1.99 1.14 -6.77
C PHE A 116 -3.51 0.96 -6.93
N MET A 117 -4.20 0.44 -5.92
CA MET A 117 -5.62 0.10 -6.01
C MET A 117 -6.54 1.29 -5.74
N PHE A 118 -6.11 2.22 -4.89
CA PHE A 118 -6.94 3.31 -4.38
C PHE A 118 -6.29 4.70 -4.53
N ASP A 119 -5.18 4.79 -5.28
CA ASP A 119 -4.52 6.04 -5.69
C ASP A 119 -4.01 6.92 -4.56
N SER A 120 -3.89 6.33 -3.38
CA SER A 120 -3.36 7.00 -2.21
C SER A 120 -2.75 5.99 -1.25
N GLU A 121 -1.51 6.23 -0.81
CA GLU A 121 -0.98 5.54 0.37
C GLU A 121 -1.87 5.76 1.60
N GLY A 122 -2.55 6.91 1.67
CA GLY A 122 -3.48 7.27 2.75
C GLY A 122 -4.81 6.51 2.72
N ALA A 123 -5.02 5.66 1.71
CA ALA A 123 -6.07 4.64 1.69
C ALA A 123 -5.67 3.36 2.43
N MET A 124 -4.50 3.32 3.06
CA MET A 124 -4.13 2.27 4.01
C MET A 124 -4.54 2.66 5.43
N ILE A 125 -5.36 1.83 6.06
CA ILE A 125 -5.67 1.91 7.50
C ILE A 125 -4.80 0.88 8.20
N ARG A 126 -3.81 1.36 8.97
CA ARG A 126 -2.91 0.50 9.74
C ARG A 126 -3.42 0.35 11.17
N ILE A 127 -3.40 -0.89 11.66
CA ILE A 127 -3.86 -1.26 12.98
C ILE A 127 -2.78 -2.12 13.61
N ASP A 128 -2.16 -1.63 14.68
CA ASP A 128 -1.13 -2.35 15.41
C ASP A 128 -1.79 -3.35 16.37
N MET A 129 -1.63 -4.65 16.11
CA MET A 129 -2.25 -5.70 16.90
C MET A 129 -1.64 -5.84 18.30
N SER A 130 -0.47 -5.24 18.55
CA SER A 130 0.08 -5.11 19.90
C SER A 130 -0.79 -4.21 20.79
N GLU A 131 -1.61 -3.31 20.24
CA GLU A 131 -2.59 -2.54 21.04
C GLU A 131 -3.82 -3.39 21.46
N PHE A 132 -3.96 -4.58 20.89
CA PHE A 132 -5.12 -5.48 21.07
C PHE A 132 -4.74 -6.81 21.72
N MET A 133 -3.66 -6.84 22.50
CA MET A 133 -3.21 -8.03 23.27
C MET A 133 -4.18 -8.43 24.39
N GLU A 134 -4.96 -7.48 24.91
CA GLU A 134 -5.81 -7.68 26.08
C GLU A 134 -7.28 -7.77 25.67
N LYS A 135 -8.07 -8.60 26.39
CA LYS A 135 -9.47 -8.83 26.03
C LYS A 135 -10.32 -7.56 25.97
N HIS A 136 -10.09 -6.61 26.87
CA HIS A 136 -10.90 -5.39 26.93
C HIS A 136 -10.55 -4.40 25.81
N SER A 137 -9.33 -4.44 25.26
CA SER A 137 -8.95 -3.57 24.16
C SER A 137 -9.59 -3.98 22.83
N VAL A 138 -10.01 -5.24 22.68
CA VAL A 138 -10.74 -5.75 21.51
C VAL A 138 -12.02 -4.96 21.25
N ALA A 139 -12.74 -4.56 22.30
CA ALA A 139 -13.95 -3.76 22.18
C ALA A 139 -13.69 -2.41 21.48
N ARG A 140 -12.46 -1.87 21.52
CA ARG A 140 -12.11 -0.62 20.82
C ARG A 140 -12.15 -0.77 19.29
N LEU A 141 -12.01 -1.98 18.73
CA LEU A 141 -12.10 -2.20 17.29
C LEU A 141 -13.53 -1.99 16.77
N ILE A 142 -14.52 -2.52 17.51
CA ILE A 142 -15.94 -2.53 17.12
C ILE A 142 -16.80 -1.51 17.86
N GLY A 143 -16.26 -0.87 18.89
CA GLY A 143 -16.97 0.06 19.76
C GLY A 143 -17.44 -0.65 21.03
N ALA A 144 -17.46 0.12 22.12
CA ALA A 144 -17.97 -0.39 23.38
C ALA A 144 -19.47 -0.74 23.26
N PRO A 145 -20.00 -1.72 24.01
CA PRO A 145 -21.43 -1.99 24.07
C PRO A 145 -22.18 -0.89 24.86
N PRO A 146 -23.52 -0.80 24.72
CA PRO A 146 -24.32 0.19 25.44
C PRO A 146 -24.09 0.13 26.95
N GLY A 147 -23.81 1.28 27.57
CA GLY A 147 -23.58 1.40 29.02
C GLY A 147 -22.11 1.39 29.47
N TYR A 148 -21.15 1.33 28.55
CA TYR A 148 -19.71 1.42 28.83
C TYR A 148 -19.13 2.77 28.37
N VAL A 149 -18.04 3.22 29.02
CA VAL A 149 -17.32 4.44 28.63
C VAL A 149 -16.75 4.28 27.21
N GLY A 150 -16.94 5.27 26.35
CA GLY A 150 -16.54 5.21 24.94
C GLY A 150 -17.60 4.61 24.01
N TYR A 151 -18.82 4.36 24.51
CA TYR A 151 -19.95 3.94 23.67
C TYR A 151 -20.16 4.89 22.49
N ASP A 152 -20.24 6.21 22.71
CA ASP A 152 -20.59 7.17 21.65
C ASP A 152 -19.49 7.42 20.59
N GLU A 153 -18.29 6.87 20.77
CA GLU A 153 -17.15 7.09 19.87
C GLU A 153 -17.12 6.11 18.68
N GLY A 154 -17.93 5.04 18.72
CA GLY A 154 -17.91 3.96 17.72
C GLY A 154 -16.65 3.10 17.79
N GLY A 155 -16.55 2.11 16.90
CA GLY A 155 -15.37 1.26 16.80
C GLY A 155 -14.30 1.88 15.91
N PHE A 156 -13.04 1.78 16.30
CA PHE A 156 -11.92 2.29 15.51
C PHE A 156 -11.92 1.70 14.09
N LEU A 157 -12.09 0.39 13.96
CA LEU A 157 -12.09 -0.30 12.67
C LEU A 157 -13.38 -0.01 11.88
N THR A 158 -14.54 -0.13 12.54
CA THR A 158 -15.83 0.04 11.90
C THR A 158 -16.05 1.48 11.41
N GLU A 159 -15.66 2.49 12.20
CA GLU A 159 -15.72 3.90 11.79
C GLU A 159 -14.73 4.23 10.67
N ALA A 160 -13.51 3.70 10.73
CA ALA A 160 -12.50 3.95 9.71
C ALA A 160 -12.94 3.40 8.35
N VAL A 161 -13.47 2.18 8.31
CA VAL A 161 -13.98 1.57 7.06
C VAL A 161 -15.29 2.21 6.61
N ARG A 162 -16.19 2.59 7.52
CA ARG A 162 -17.41 3.33 7.12
C ARG A 162 -17.07 4.65 6.43
N ARG A 163 -16.01 5.34 6.87
CA ARG A 163 -15.54 6.59 6.24
C ARG A 163 -14.74 6.35 4.96
N LYS A 164 -14.03 5.22 4.86
CA LYS A 164 -13.19 4.83 3.72
C LYS A 164 -13.40 3.35 3.36
N PRO A 165 -14.50 3.02 2.65
CA PRO A 165 -14.83 1.62 2.36
C PRO A 165 -13.89 0.97 1.34
N TYR A 166 -13.19 1.77 0.54
CA TYR A 166 -12.15 1.34 -0.40
C TYR A 166 -10.78 1.59 0.23
N CYS A 167 -10.23 0.58 0.89
CA CYS A 167 -8.98 0.73 1.62
C CYS A 167 -8.20 -0.59 1.73
N VAL A 168 -6.91 -0.44 2.01
CA VAL A 168 -6.08 -1.55 2.51
C VAL A 168 -6.14 -1.54 4.03
N LEU A 169 -6.62 -2.62 4.62
CA LEU A 169 -6.57 -2.87 6.06
C LEU A 169 -5.28 -3.61 6.38
N LEU A 170 -4.35 -2.96 7.07
CA LEU A 170 -3.10 -3.57 7.50
C LEU A 170 -3.15 -3.89 9.00
N PHE A 171 -3.30 -5.16 9.34
CA PHE A 171 -3.21 -5.69 10.70
C PHE A 171 -1.75 -6.08 10.99
N ASP A 172 -1.02 -5.21 11.68
CA ASP A 172 0.41 -5.40 11.92
C ASP A 172 0.68 -6.22 13.17
N GLU A 173 1.68 -7.11 13.10
CA GLU A 173 2.05 -8.06 14.16
C GLU A 173 0.87 -8.91 14.66
N ILE A 174 0.13 -9.52 13.72
CA ILE A 174 -1.12 -10.25 14.00
C ILE A 174 -1.00 -11.35 15.06
N GLU A 175 0.19 -11.94 15.23
CA GLU A 175 0.47 -12.92 16.28
C GLU A 175 0.37 -12.39 17.71
N LYS A 176 0.37 -11.06 17.90
CA LYS A 176 0.24 -10.41 19.20
C LYS A 176 -1.22 -10.20 19.59
N ALA A 177 -2.15 -10.25 18.64
CA ALA A 177 -3.56 -10.01 18.90
C ALA A 177 -4.14 -11.00 19.93
N HIS A 178 -5.05 -10.52 20.78
CA HIS A 178 -5.87 -11.38 21.61
C HIS A 178 -6.71 -12.34 20.74
N PRO A 179 -6.94 -13.60 21.14
CA PRO A 179 -7.74 -14.58 20.38
C PRO A 179 -9.12 -14.08 19.93
N ASP A 180 -9.77 -13.22 20.72
CA ASP A 180 -11.09 -12.66 20.39
C ASP A 180 -11.06 -11.73 19.16
N VAL A 181 -9.90 -11.16 18.79
CA VAL A 181 -9.74 -10.38 17.55
C VAL A 181 -9.96 -11.25 16.32
N PHE A 182 -9.54 -12.52 16.36
CA PHE A 182 -9.70 -13.43 15.22
C PHE A 182 -11.16 -13.76 14.94
N ASN A 183 -12.04 -13.73 15.95
CA ASN A 183 -13.48 -13.89 15.73
C ASN A 183 -14.06 -12.73 14.91
N ILE A 184 -13.59 -11.50 15.17
CA ILE A 184 -13.95 -10.31 14.39
C ILE A 184 -13.42 -10.44 12.97
N LEU A 185 -12.15 -10.85 12.81
CA LEU A 185 -11.54 -11.03 11.50
C LEU A 185 -12.24 -12.12 10.67
N LEU A 186 -12.65 -13.24 11.29
CA LEU A 186 -13.42 -14.28 10.60
C LEU A 186 -14.71 -13.72 10.01
N GLN A 187 -15.44 -12.88 10.76
CA GLN A 187 -16.66 -12.26 10.24
C GLN A 187 -16.38 -11.36 9.02
N ILE A 188 -15.29 -10.59 9.07
CA ILE A 188 -14.86 -9.75 7.94
C ILE A 188 -14.47 -10.62 6.74
N LEU A 189 -13.72 -11.69 6.95
CA LEU A 189 -13.17 -12.54 5.89
C LEU A 189 -14.22 -13.47 5.26
N ASP A 190 -15.27 -13.82 6.00
CA ASP A 190 -16.36 -14.70 5.55
C ASP A 190 -17.51 -13.92 4.93
N ASP A 191 -18.04 -12.93 5.65
CA ASP A 191 -19.26 -12.23 5.26
C ASP A 191 -18.99 -10.87 4.62
N GLY A 192 -17.74 -10.42 4.63
CA GLY A 192 -17.35 -9.10 4.14
C GLY A 192 -18.04 -7.99 4.91
N ARG A 193 -18.46 -8.25 6.15
CA ARG A 193 -19.27 -7.35 6.96
C ARG A 193 -18.91 -7.49 8.43
N LEU A 194 -19.06 -6.40 9.17
CA LEU A 194 -18.89 -6.40 10.61
C LEU A 194 -19.96 -5.54 11.26
N THR A 195 -20.59 -6.05 12.31
CA THR A 195 -21.58 -5.29 13.08
C THR A 195 -20.89 -4.69 14.31
N ASP A 196 -21.02 -3.37 14.46
CA ASP A 196 -20.41 -2.61 15.55
C ASP A 196 -21.20 -2.75 16.87
N GLY A 197 -20.66 -2.20 17.97
CA GLY A 197 -21.31 -2.19 19.28
C GLY A 197 -22.66 -1.46 19.35
N HIS A 198 -23.01 -0.66 18.33
CA HIS A 198 -24.31 0.00 18.18
C HIS A 198 -25.29 -0.80 17.31
N GLY A 199 -24.89 -1.96 16.80
CA GLY A 199 -25.71 -2.76 15.89
C GLY A 199 -25.69 -2.26 14.44
N ARG A 200 -24.77 -1.36 14.06
CA ARG A 200 -24.61 -0.91 12.67
C ARG A 200 -23.70 -1.87 11.93
N THR A 201 -24.13 -2.33 10.77
CA THR A 201 -23.32 -3.20 9.90
C THR A 201 -22.49 -2.35 8.93
N VAL A 202 -21.19 -2.58 8.92
CA VAL A 202 -20.21 -1.95 8.02
C VAL A 202 -19.77 -2.96 6.96
N ASP A 203 -19.61 -2.49 5.73
CA ASP A 203 -19.23 -3.31 4.57
C ASP A 203 -17.71 -3.26 4.33
N PHE A 204 -17.10 -4.44 4.20
CA PHE A 204 -15.67 -4.68 4.00
C PHE A 204 -15.36 -5.32 2.63
N LYS A 205 -16.37 -5.56 1.78
CA LYS A 205 -16.21 -6.24 0.48
C LYS A 205 -15.27 -5.49 -0.47
N ASN A 206 -15.17 -4.17 -0.30
CA ASN A 206 -14.30 -3.30 -1.09
C ASN A 206 -12.91 -3.08 -0.46
N THR A 207 -12.55 -3.85 0.56
CA THR A 207 -11.27 -3.75 1.25
C THR A 207 -10.28 -4.82 0.80
N ILE A 208 -8.99 -4.56 1.01
CA ILE A 208 -7.93 -5.58 0.94
C ILE A 208 -7.40 -5.77 2.35
N ALA A 209 -7.55 -6.97 2.91
CA ALA A 209 -7.07 -7.31 4.25
C ALA A 209 -5.67 -7.91 4.19
N ILE A 210 -4.71 -7.27 4.84
CA ILE A 210 -3.32 -7.71 4.94
C ILE A 210 -2.97 -7.87 6.41
N MET A 211 -2.48 -9.04 6.78
CA MET A 211 -2.00 -9.35 8.12
C MET A 211 -0.49 -9.57 8.04
N THR A 212 0.30 -8.72 8.70
CA THR A 212 1.75 -8.90 8.75
C THR A 212 2.14 -9.64 10.02
N SER A 213 3.09 -10.56 9.89
CA SER A 213 3.65 -11.29 11.02
C SER A 213 5.15 -11.46 10.86
N ASN A 214 5.85 -11.51 12.00
CA ASN A 214 7.27 -11.85 12.04
C ASN A 214 7.50 -13.34 12.35
N ILE A 215 6.44 -14.15 12.39
CA ILE A 215 6.52 -15.61 12.55
C ILE A 215 7.38 -16.23 11.44
N GLY A 216 8.19 -17.21 11.83
CA GLY A 216 9.10 -17.92 10.92
C GLY A 216 10.31 -17.09 10.48
N GLY A 217 10.45 -15.84 10.94
CA GLY A 217 11.56 -14.96 10.57
C GLY A 217 12.93 -15.56 10.87
N SER A 218 13.07 -16.30 11.98
CA SER A 218 14.32 -16.99 12.33
C SER A 218 14.69 -18.09 11.33
N ALA A 219 13.72 -18.87 10.85
CA ALA A 219 13.96 -19.88 9.81
C ALA A 219 14.36 -19.21 8.50
N ILE A 220 13.64 -18.17 8.08
CA ILE A 220 13.91 -17.44 6.82
C ILE A 220 15.33 -16.82 6.81
N GLN A 221 15.81 -16.38 7.97
CA GLN A 221 17.14 -15.79 8.13
C GLN A 221 18.26 -16.83 8.34
N ASP A 222 17.94 -18.11 8.51
CA ASP A 222 18.93 -19.15 8.77
C ASP A 222 19.71 -19.49 7.48
N PRO A 223 21.04 -19.21 7.42
CA PRO A 223 21.84 -19.50 6.23
C PRO A 223 22.11 -20.99 6.02
N LEU A 224 21.84 -21.83 7.03
CA LEU A 224 22.07 -23.28 6.96
C LEU A 224 20.90 -24.04 6.32
N LEU A 225 19.74 -23.39 6.19
CA LEU A 225 18.54 -23.99 5.60
C LEU A 225 18.46 -23.70 4.10
N SER A 226 18.04 -24.70 3.33
CA SER A 226 17.57 -24.51 1.96
C SER A 226 16.27 -23.69 1.93
N GLU A 227 15.94 -23.08 0.78
CA GLU A 227 14.69 -22.30 0.66
C GLU A 227 13.43 -23.15 0.87
N GLU A 228 13.47 -24.44 0.52
CA GLU A 228 12.39 -25.40 0.81
C GLU A 228 12.24 -25.61 2.32
N GLU A 229 13.32 -25.88 3.04
CA GLU A 229 13.29 -26.04 4.51
C GLU A 229 12.84 -24.76 5.23
N LYS A 230 13.25 -23.58 4.73
CA LYS A 230 12.78 -22.29 5.27
C LYS A 230 11.28 -22.14 5.12
N THR A 231 10.75 -22.49 3.95
CA THR A 231 9.32 -22.44 3.65
C THR A 231 8.55 -23.40 4.56
N ASP A 232 9.00 -24.65 4.65
CA ASP A 232 8.35 -25.69 5.45
C ASP A 232 8.30 -25.33 6.93
N ARG A 233 9.43 -24.89 7.50
CA ARG A 233 9.48 -24.48 8.92
C ARG A 233 8.65 -23.23 9.21
N THR A 234 8.61 -22.29 8.27
CA THR A 234 7.77 -21.09 8.38
C THR A 234 6.29 -21.48 8.41
N MET A 235 5.88 -22.37 7.49
CA MET A 235 4.50 -22.86 7.41
C MET A 235 4.11 -23.73 8.61
N GLU A 236 5.02 -24.54 9.14
CA GLU A 236 4.82 -25.29 10.37
C GLU A 236 4.56 -24.36 11.56
N THR A 237 5.41 -23.33 11.73
CA THR A 237 5.25 -22.35 12.81
C THR A 237 3.93 -21.57 12.67
N LEU A 238 3.54 -21.22 11.45
CA LEU A 238 2.27 -20.57 11.16
C LEU A 238 1.07 -21.41 11.61
N ARG A 239 1.04 -22.69 11.20
CA ARG A 239 -0.03 -23.63 11.53
C ARG A 239 -0.10 -23.95 13.03
N ALA A 240 1.03 -23.87 13.73
CA ALA A 240 1.07 -24.00 15.18
C ALA A 240 0.52 -22.75 15.89
N THR A 241 0.64 -21.57 15.28
CA THR A 241 0.23 -20.29 15.88
C THR A 241 -1.24 -19.98 15.62
N PHE A 242 -1.70 -20.16 14.38
CA PHE A 242 -3.06 -19.81 13.98
C PHE A 242 -3.93 -21.04 13.76
N ARG A 243 -5.21 -20.91 14.10
CA ARG A 243 -6.18 -21.99 13.92
C ARG A 243 -6.46 -22.25 12.44
N PRO A 244 -6.69 -23.50 12.03
CA PRO A 244 -7.02 -23.84 10.65
C PRO A 244 -8.24 -23.07 10.11
N GLU A 245 -9.24 -22.82 10.96
CA GLU A 245 -10.43 -22.06 10.58
C GLU A 245 -10.10 -20.67 10.03
N PHE A 246 -9.15 -19.96 10.66
CA PHE A 246 -8.69 -18.64 10.22
C PHE A 246 -7.86 -18.73 8.94
N LEU A 247 -6.91 -19.68 8.88
CA LEU A 247 -6.04 -19.84 7.71
C LEU A 247 -6.83 -20.21 6.45
N ASN A 248 -7.91 -20.97 6.59
CA ASN A 248 -8.80 -21.34 5.47
C ASN A 248 -9.61 -20.15 4.91
N ARG A 249 -9.59 -18.98 5.57
CA ARG A 249 -10.25 -17.75 5.09
C ARG A 249 -9.30 -16.76 4.43
N ILE A 250 -8.01 -17.09 4.39
CA ILE A 250 -6.98 -16.30 3.73
C ILE A 250 -6.86 -16.78 2.29
N ASP A 251 -6.84 -15.85 1.34
CA ASP A 251 -6.74 -16.21 -0.08
C ASP A 251 -5.33 -16.69 -0.44
N ASP A 252 -4.29 -16.03 0.09
CA ASP A 252 -2.90 -16.42 -0.12
C ASP A 252 -2.00 -16.07 1.08
N ILE A 253 -1.05 -16.94 1.39
CA ILE A 253 -0.03 -16.75 2.44
C ILE A 253 1.30 -16.51 1.74
N ILE A 254 1.94 -15.39 2.05
CA ILE A 254 3.09 -14.88 1.33
C ILE A 254 4.30 -14.82 2.25
N ILE A 255 5.37 -15.50 1.86
CA ILE A 255 6.64 -15.49 2.58
C ILE A 255 7.54 -14.42 1.94
N PHE A 256 8.01 -13.48 2.75
CA PHE A 256 8.99 -12.49 2.34
C PHE A 256 10.38 -12.95 2.72
N HIS A 257 11.25 -13.02 1.73
CA HIS A 257 12.63 -13.47 1.90
C HIS A 257 13.53 -12.31 2.35
N SER A 258 14.67 -12.68 2.92
CA SER A 258 15.71 -11.72 3.27
C SER A 258 16.22 -10.98 2.03
N LEU A 259 16.42 -9.67 2.14
CA LEU A 259 16.92 -8.84 1.05
C LEU A 259 18.39 -9.15 0.75
N ARG A 260 18.75 -9.26 -0.53
CA ARG A 260 20.14 -9.39 -0.97
C ARG A 260 20.78 -8.01 -1.08
N MET A 261 22.11 -7.95 -1.14
CA MET A 261 22.81 -6.66 -1.27
C MET A 261 22.38 -5.89 -2.52
N GLU A 262 22.20 -6.59 -3.65
CA GLU A 262 21.66 -6.03 -4.90
C GLU A 262 20.26 -5.40 -4.71
N ASP A 263 19.43 -6.01 -3.85
CA ASP A 263 18.10 -5.48 -3.55
C ASP A 263 18.21 -4.17 -2.74
N ILE A 264 19.18 -4.09 -1.81
CA ILE A 264 19.47 -2.88 -1.02
C ILE A 264 19.96 -1.74 -1.91
N GLU A 265 20.87 -2.01 -2.85
CA GLU A 265 21.36 -1.02 -3.81
C GLU A 265 20.23 -0.43 -4.65
N ARG A 266 19.32 -1.27 -5.13
CA ARG A 266 18.12 -0.81 -5.86
C ARG A 266 17.18 0.01 -4.98
N ILE A 267 17.05 -0.32 -3.70
CA ILE A 267 16.27 0.49 -2.75
C ILE A 267 16.95 1.86 -2.55
N ILE A 268 18.28 1.92 -2.50
CA ILE A 268 19.03 3.20 -2.46
C ILE A 268 18.69 4.05 -3.68
N ASP A 269 18.68 3.46 -4.88
CA ASP A 269 18.35 4.19 -6.12
C ASP A 269 16.92 4.77 -6.08
N ILE A 270 15.94 4.03 -5.54
CA ILE A 270 14.58 4.53 -5.33
C ILE A 270 14.58 5.73 -4.37
N GLN A 271 15.25 5.61 -3.23
CA GLN A 271 15.31 6.70 -2.25
C GLN A 271 16.04 7.92 -2.81
N LEU A 272 17.12 7.72 -3.56
CA LEU A 272 17.84 8.79 -4.24
C LEU A 272 16.97 9.47 -5.30
N GLY A 273 16.12 8.72 -6.01
CA GLY A 273 15.10 9.26 -6.90
C GLY A 273 14.19 10.27 -6.21
N LEU A 274 13.69 9.95 -5.01
CA LEU A 274 12.87 10.88 -4.21
C LEU A 274 13.64 12.16 -3.81
N ILE A 275 14.92 12.04 -3.52
CA ILE A 275 15.80 13.19 -3.23
C ILE A 275 15.98 14.05 -4.48
N ARG A 276 16.24 13.41 -5.63
CA ARG A 276 16.38 14.08 -6.93
C ARG A 276 15.14 14.88 -7.29
N THR A 277 13.94 14.31 -7.13
CA THR A 277 12.67 15.02 -7.40
C THR A 277 12.55 16.30 -6.58
N ARG A 278 12.92 16.27 -5.29
CA ARG A 278 12.88 17.47 -4.42
C ARG A 278 13.93 18.52 -4.82
N LEU A 279 15.10 18.09 -5.29
CA LEU A 279 16.17 19.00 -5.71
C LEU A 279 15.96 19.56 -7.12
N GLN A 280 15.19 18.86 -7.96
CA GLN A 280 14.79 19.36 -9.27
C GLN A 280 13.97 20.65 -9.19
N GLU A 281 13.17 20.85 -8.14
CA GLU A 281 12.49 22.15 -7.88
C GLU A 281 13.48 23.31 -7.76
N ARG A 282 14.73 23.03 -7.36
CA ARG A 282 15.85 23.99 -7.29
C ARG A 282 16.84 23.84 -8.45
N LYS A 283 16.48 23.10 -9.50
CA LYS A 283 17.33 22.77 -10.67
C LYS A 283 18.70 22.18 -10.30
N ILE A 284 18.81 21.55 -9.13
CA ILE A 284 20.04 20.89 -8.69
C ILE A 284 19.96 19.43 -9.10
N THR A 285 21.04 18.93 -9.70
CA THR A 285 21.17 17.52 -10.05
C THR A 285 22.05 16.81 -9.03
N VAL A 286 21.75 15.54 -8.75
CA VAL A 286 22.51 14.74 -7.79
C VAL A 286 22.83 13.37 -8.36
N GLU A 287 24.08 12.99 -8.28
CA GLU A 287 24.62 11.70 -8.66
C GLU A 287 25.26 11.03 -7.45
N LEU A 288 25.05 9.73 -7.29
CA LEU A 288 25.66 8.91 -6.25
C LEU A 288 26.63 7.95 -6.94
N THR A 289 27.91 8.00 -6.56
CA THR A 289 28.91 7.07 -7.13
C THR A 289 28.66 5.65 -6.62
N GLU A 290 29.13 4.65 -7.37
CA GLU A 290 29.02 3.24 -6.96
C GLU A 290 29.75 2.96 -5.63
N LYS A 291 30.88 3.64 -5.37
CA LYS A 291 31.58 3.53 -4.08
C LYS A 291 30.73 4.05 -2.92
N ALA A 292 30.07 5.19 -3.09
CA ALA A 292 29.17 5.72 -2.08
C ALA A 292 27.94 4.84 -1.88
N LYS A 293 27.40 4.27 -2.96
CA LYS A 293 26.27 3.33 -2.93
C LYS A 293 26.62 2.07 -2.13
N ASP A 294 27.76 1.42 -2.41
CA ASP A 294 28.22 0.23 -1.66
C ASP A 294 28.43 0.56 -0.17
N TYR A 295 29.07 1.70 0.14
CA TYR A 295 29.24 2.14 1.52
C TYR A 295 27.89 2.29 2.25
N ILE A 296 26.93 3.00 1.63
CA ILE A 296 25.60 3.20 2.22
C ILE A 296 24.86 1.88 2.35
N ALA A 297 24.96 0.98 1.38
CA ALA A 297 24.31 -0.32 1.40
C ALA A 297 24.82 -1.16 2.59
N ARG A 298 26.13 -1.21 2.80
CA ARG A 298 26.75 -1.92 3.94
C ARG A 298 26.36 -1.34 5.29
N GLN A 299 26.24 -0.02 5.40
CA GLN A 299 25.81 0.64 6.64
C GLN A 299 24.30 0.54 6.88
N GLY A 300 23.52 0.52 5.79
CA GLY A 300 22.06 0.55 5.80
C GLY A 300 21.40 -0.83 5.85
N TYR A 301 22.16 -1.90 5.64
CA TYR A 301 21.69 -3.27 5.70
C TYR A 301 22.07 -3.96 7.00
N SER A 302 21.12 -4.70 7.57
CA SER A 302 21.36 -5.61 8.68
C SER A 302 20.64 -6.92 8.40
N PRO A 303 21.28 -8.09 8.59
CA PRO A 303 20.59 -9.38 8.46
C PRO A 303 19.33 -9.46 9.35
N VAL A 304 19.37 -8.84 10.54
CA VAL A 304 18.28 -8.88 11.53
C VAL A 304 17.15 -7.89 11.18
N TYR A 305 17.51 -6.68 10.75
CA TYR A 305 16.55 -5.57 10.56
C TYR A 305 16.24 -5.24 9.10
N GLY A 306 16.78 -6.00 8.14
CA GLY A 306 16.63 -5.76 6.71
C GLY A 306 17.10 -4.36 6.31
N ALA A 307 16.30 -3.68 5.47
CA ALA A 307 16.57 -2.32 4.99
C ALA A 307 16.09 -1.22 5.96
N ARG A 308 15.59 -1.55 7.17
CA ARG A 308 15.06 -0.57 8.13
C ARG A 308 16.08 0.53 8.51
N PRO A 309 17.38 0.22 8.72
CA PRO A 309 18.39 1.25 9.02
C PRO A 309 18.67 2.19 7.85
N LEU A 310 18.44 1.75 6.60
CA LEU A 310 18.85 2.46 5.39
C LEU A 310 18.34 3.90 5.32
N LYS A 311 17.07 4.13 5.66
CA LYS A 311 16.48 5.48 5.66
C LYS A 311 17.23 6.43 6.60
N ARG A 312 17.65 5.95 7.77
CA ARG A 312 18.41 6.73 8.75
C ARG A 312 19.83 7.01 8.25
N VAL A 313 20.46 6.05 7.59
CA VAL A 313 21.80 6.24 6.99
C VAL A 313 21.74 7.28 5.87
N LEU A 314 20.78 7.17 4.95
CA LEU A 314 20.57 8.15 3.89
C LEU A 314 20.27 9.55 4.44
N GLN A 315 19.46 9.64 5.50
CA GLN A 315 19.19 10.90 6.15
C GLN A 315 20.48 11.55 6.69
N LYS A 316 21.24 10.81 7.49
CA LYS A 316 22.44 11.33 8.16
C LYS A 316 23.60 11.62 7.19
N GLU A 317 23.87 10.69 6.27
CA GLU A 317 25.06 10.77 5.43
C GLU A 317 24.83 11.59 4.15
N ILE A 318 23.58 11.66 3.65
CA ILE A 318 23.24 12.43 2.45
C ILE A 318 22.43 13.68 2.80
N LEU A 319 21.21 13.54 3.33
CA LEU A 319 20.28 14.66 3.45
C LEU A 319 20.78 15.77 4.38
N ASP A 320 21.26 15.40 5.56
CA ASP A 320 21.73 16.37 6.55
C ASP A 320 22.94 17.16 6.02
N ARG A 321 23.84 16.49 5.28
CA ARG A 321 25.00 17.14 4.65
C ARG A 321 24.60 18.03 3.49
N LEU A 322 23.75 17.55 2.59
CA LEU A 322 23.22 18.34 1.49
C LEU A 322 22.51 19.59 2.03
N ALA A 323 21.69 19.45 3.08
CA ALA A 323 21.00 20.58 3.69
C ALA A 323 21.98 21.62 4.24
N MET A 324 23.01 21.18 4.97
CA MET A 324 24.03 22.09 5.51
C MET A 324 24.79 22.83 4.40
N GLU A 325 25.28 22.11 3.38
CA GLU A 325 26.07 22.73 2.30
C GLU A 325 25.23 23.64 1.37
N LEU A 326 23.94 23.33 1.20
CA LEU A 326 23.00 24.22 0.50
C LEU A 326 22.75 25.51 1.30
N LEU A 327 22.61 25.42 2.63
CA LEU A 327 22.43 26.59 3.50
C LEU A 327 23.71 27.45 3.58
N GLU A 328 24.88 26.83 3.54
CA GLU A 328 26.18 27.53 3.45
C GLU A 328 26.42 28.18 2.08
N GLY A 329 25.58 27.91 1.08
CA GLY A 329 25.70 28.47 -0.26
C GLY A 329 26.82 27.84 -1.11
N LYS A 330 27.31 26.65 -0.72
CA LYS A 330 28.34 25.92 -1.49
C LYS A 330 27.82 25.39 -2.83
N PHE A 331 26.53 25.10 -2.90
CA PHE A 331 25.82 24.70 -4.11
C PHE A 331 24.71 25.71 -4.42
N ALA A 332 24.63 26.11 -5.68
CA ALA A 332 23.64 27.04 -6.20
C ALA A 332 22.65 26.35 -7.15
N GLU A 333 21.59 27.07 -7.52
CA GLU A 333 20.64 26.63 -8.54
C GLU A 333 21.37 26.31 -9.86
N GLY A 334 21.07 25.15 -10.45
CA GLY A 334 21.70 24.66 -11.68
C GLY A 334 22.93 23.78 -11.46
N ASP A 335 23.46 23.69 -10.22
CA ASP A 335 24.65 22.88 -9.95
C ASP A 335 24.37 21.37 -10.03
N GLY A 336 25.38 20.62 -10.45
CA GLY A 336 25.45 19.17 -10.25
C GLY A 336 26.23 18.84 -8.98
N ILE A 337 25.73 17.89 -8.20
CA ILE A 337 26.38 17.39 -6.99
C ILE A 337 26.69 15.91 -7.18
N VAL A 338 27.96 15.54 -7.02
CA VAL A 338 28.40 14.15 -6.95
C VAL A 338 28.63 13.80 -5.48
N ILE A 339 27.91 12.78 -5.03
CA ILE A 339 28.03 12.17 -3.72
C ILE A 339 28.98 10.99 -3.85
N ASP A 340 30.14 11.06 -3.20
CA ASP A 340 31.19 10.04 -3.30
C ASP A 340 31.69 9.61 -1.92
N TYR A 341 32.37 8.46 -1.84
CA TYR A 341 32.98 7.95 -0.61
C TYR A 341 34.50 7.95 -0.73
N ASP A 342 35.19 8.65 0.17
CA ASP A 342 36.66 8.83 0.17
C ASP A 342 37.40 7.86 1.10
N ASP A 343 36.80 6.70 1.37
CA ASP A 343 37.26 5.68 2.34
C ASP A 343 37.21 6.12 3.82
N VAL A 344 36.83 7.37 4.11
CA VAL A 344 36.63 7.88 5.48
C VAL A 344 35.18 8.31 5.70
N ARG A 345 34.59 9.04 4.74
CA ARG A 345 33.23 9.59 4.85
C ARG A 345 32.60 9.88 3.48
N ILE A 346 31.29 10.11 3.49
CA ILE A 346 30.57 10.63 2.32
C ILE A 346 30.95 12.10 2.05
N GLY A 347 31.52 12.39 0.88
CA GLY A 347 31.83 13.73 0.42
C GLY A 347 30.85 14.22 -0.65
N LEU A 348 30.57 15.51 -0.65
CA LEU A 348 29.82 16.20 -1.70
C LEU A 348 30.80 17.01 -2.55
N ARG A 349 30.75 16.86 -3.86
CA ARG A 349 31.58 17.63 -4.80
C ARG A 349 30.72 18.22 -5.90
N LYS A 350 31.06 19.42 -6.36
CA LYS A 350 30.40 20.04 -7.50
C LYS A 350 30.82 19.33 -8.79
N ASN A 351 29.84 18.93 -9.58
CA ASN A 351 30.04 18.46 -10.94
C ASN A 351 29.99 19.68 -11.85
N ASN A 352 31.14 20.12 -12.34
CA ASN A 352 31.19 21.14 -13.38
C ASN A 352 30.88 20.42 -14.70
N ILE A 353 29.61 20.42 -15.10
CA ILE A 353 29.19 20.01 -16.44
C ILE A 353 29.40 21.19 -17.39
#